data_AF-A0A4Y2GS10-F1
#
_entry.id   AF-A0A4Y2GS10-F1
#
_cell.length_a   1.000
_cell.length_b   1.000
_cell.length_c   1.000
_cell.angle_alpha   90.00
_cell.angle_beta   90.00
_cell.angle_gamma   90.00
#
_symmetry.space_group_name_H-M   'P 1'
#
loop_
_entity.id
_entity.type
_entity.pdbx_description
1 polymer ?
#
loop_
_entity_poly.entity_id
_entity_poly.type
_entity_poly.pdbx_seq_one_letter_code
_entity_poly.pdbx_strand_id
1 'polypeptide(L)' 'MEVFFIYLVIGAFLHYSEASPPCPLGYRQCPNRRCIPQHYFCDGGNDCGDYFDEINC' A
#
# COMPACT_ATOMS: atom_id res chain seq x y z
N MET A 1 21.14 -31.45 -9.05
CA MET A 1 21.71 -30.15 -8.62
C MET A 1 21.25 -28.97 -9.49
N GLU A 2 20.57 -29.19 -10.62
CA GLU A 2 20.04 -28.10 -11.48
C GLU A 2 18.73 -27.45 -10.97
N VAL A 3 17.98 -28.12 -10.09
CA VAL A 3 16.63 -27.66 -9.68
C VAL A 3 16.71 -26.46 -8.71
N PHE A 4 17.74 -26.40 -7.86
CA PHE A 4 17.91 -25.31 -6.87
C PHE A 4 18.21 -23.95 -7.51
N PHE A 5 18.95 -23.93 -8.62
CA PHE A 5 19.27 -22.69 -9.34
C PHE A 5 18.05 -22.11 -10.06
N ILE A 6 17.16 -22.97 -10.55
CA ILE A 6 15.89 -22.56 -11.14
C ILE A 6 15.03 -21.84 -10.09
N TYR A 7 14.93 -22.35 -8.85
CA TYR A 7 14.19 -21.67 -7.78
C TYR A 7 14.80 -20.33 -7.34
N LEU A 8 16.10 -20.10 -7.52
CA LEU A 8 16.74 -18.81 -7.21
C LEU A 8 16.61 -17.78 -8.33
N VAL A 9 16.70 -18.22 -9.60
CA VAL A 9 16.53 -17.33 -10.77
C VAL A 9 15.05 -17.06 -11.03
N ILE A 10 14.20 -18.10 -11.08
CA ILE A 10 12.75 -17.93 -11.12
C ILE A 10 12.27 -17.31 -9.81
N GLY A 11 12.90 -17.58 -8.66
CA GLY A 11 12.61 -16.89 -7.40
C GLY A 11 12.94 -15.40 -7.46
N ALA A 12 14.00 -14.96 -8.13
CA ALA A 12 14.25 -13.53 -8.36
C ALA A 12 13.28 -12.90 -9.38
N PHE A 13 12.73 -13.69 -10.31
CA PHE A 13 11.74 -13.24 -11.29
C PHE A 13 10.26 -13.41 -10.84
N LEU A 14 9.96 -14.26 -9.85
CA LEU A 14 8.61 -14.55 -9.31
C LEU A 14 8.46 -14.24 -7.81
N HIS A 15 9.54 -13.93 -7.08
CA HIS A 15 9.49 -13.06 -5.88
C HIS A 15 9.72 -11.60 -6.28
N TYR A 16 9.11 -11.18 -7.38
CA TYR A 16 8.68 -9.80 -7.45
C TYR A 16 7.39 -9.73 -6.64
N SER A 17 7.53 -9.59 -5.33
CA SER A 17 6.44 -9.15 -4.50
C SER A 17 6.05 -7.75 -4.95
N GLU A 18 5.20 -7.63 -5.97
CA GLU A 18 4.42 -6.41 -6.23
C GLU A 18 3.32 -6.29 -5.15
N ALA A 19 3.72 -6.40 -3.90
CA ALA A 19 3.03 -5.79 -2.78
C ALA A 19 3.83 -4.53 -2.45
N SER A 20 3.97 -3.63 -3.43
CA SER A 20 4.15 -2.23 -3.05
C SER A 20 2.98 -1.94 -2.12
N PRO A 21 3.22 -1.54 -0.86
CA PRO A 21 2.12 -1.22 0.03
C PRO A 21 1.25 -0.17 -0.68
N PRO A 22 -0.08 -0.27 -0.60
CA PRO A 22 -1.00 0.57 -1.37
C PRO A 22 -0.71 2.07 -1.24
N CYS A 23 -0.05 2.45 -0.14
CA CYS A 23 0.59 3.74 0.04
C CYS A 23 1.98 3.57 0.68
N PRO A 24 2.89 4.56 0.55
CA PRO A 24 4.15 4.60 1.27
C PRO A 24 3.97 4.54 2.80
N LEU A 25 5.03 4.21 3.53
CA LEU A 25 5.01 4.26 5.00
C LEU A 25 4.60 5.66 5.50
N GLY A 26 3.71 5.70 6.49
CA GLY A 26 3.16 6.95 7.03
C GLY A 26 1.98 7.53 6.23
N TYR A 27 1.55 6.85 5.16
CA TYR A 27 0.34 7.18 4.41
C TYR A 27 -0.71 6.09 4.59
N ARG A 28 -1.98 6.49 4.52
CA ARG A 28 -3.13 5.59 4.54
C ARG A 28 -3.91 5.74 3.23
N GLN A 29 -4.48 4.63 2.76
CA GLN A 29 -5.19 4.58 1.49
C GLN A 29 -6.67 4.90 1.68
N CYS A 30 -7.15 5.82 0.84
CA CYS A 30 -8.55 6.15 0.65
C CYS A 30 -9.29 5.13 -0.25
N PRO A 31 -10.62 5.05 -0.21
CA PRO A 31 -11.41 4.18 -1.07
C PRO A 31 -11.23 4.49 -2.56
N ASN A 32 -11.01 5.78 -2.88
CA ASN A 32 -10.70 6.27 -4.22
C ASN A 32 -9.23 5.99 -4.66
N ARG A 33 -8.49 5.17 -3.91
CA ARG A 33 -7.06 4.82 -4.11
C ARG A 33 -6.08 5.98 -3.95
N ARG A 34 -6.53 7.14 -3.44
CA ARG A 34 -5.64 8.24 -3.03
C ARG A 34 -4.89 7.85 -1.76
N CYS A 35 -3.69 8.39 -1.57
CA CYS A 35 -2.93 8.24 -0.36
C CYS A 35 -2.84 9.59 0.34
N ILE A 36 -3.26 9.63 1.60
CA ILE A 36 -3.11 10.82 2.45
C ILE A 36 -2.22 10.46 3.65
N PRO A 37 -1.45 11.41 4.19
CA PRO A 37 -0.72 11.23 5.43
C PRO A 37 -1.60 10.67 6.55
N GLN A 38 -1.07 9.73 7.33
CA GLN A 38 -1.82 9.08 8.42
C GLN A 38 -2.38 10.09 9.46
N HIS A 39 -1.74 11.26 9.59
CA HIS A 39 -2.18 12.31 10.53
C HIS A 39 -3.35 13.15 10.02
N TYR A 40 -3.75 13.03 8.75
CA TYR A 40 -4.96 13.66 8.19
C TYR A 40 -6.19 12.77 8.26
N PHE A 41 -6.10 11.64 8.96
CA PHE A 41 -7.31 10.91 9.28
C PHE A 41 -7.79 11.34 10.66
N CYS A 42 -9.09 11.58 10.78
CA CYS A 42 -9.73 12.01 12.02
C CYS A 42 -9.17 13.34 12.53
N ASP A 43 -8.78 14.22 11.62
CA ASP A 43 -8.26 15.55 11.93
C ASP A 43 -9.32 16.64 11.73
N GLY A 44 -10.52 16.27 11.28
CA GLY A 44 -11.64 17.16 11.00
C GLY A 44 -11.62 17.76 9.59
N GLY A 45 -10.67 17.37 8.74
CA GLY A 45 -10.53 17.76 7.33
C GLY A 45 -11.16 16.75 6.37
N ASN A 46 -11.47 17.17 5.15
CA ASN A 46 -11.85 16.24 4.06
C ASN A 46 -10.65 16.09 3.13
N ASP A 47 -9.69 15.26 3.52
CA ASP A 47 -8.45 15.03 2.79
C ASP A 47 -8.60 13.89 1.78
N CYS A 48 -9.55 12.98 2.01
CA CYS A 48 -9.88 11.91 1.08
C CYS A 48 -10.73 12.38 -0.10
N GLY A 49 -11.51 13.45 0.07
CA GLY A 49 -12.42 14.06 -0.90
C GLY A 49 -13.86 13.57 -0.78
N ASP A 50 -14.07 12.39 -0.19
CA ASP A 50 -15.35 11.74 0.08
C ASP A 50 -15.67 11.67 1.58
N TYR A 51 -14.90 12.37 2.43
CA TYR A 51 -15.01 12.35 3.90
C TYR A 51 -14.70 10.99 4.55
N PHE A 52 -14.22 10.00 3.78
CA PHE A 52 -14.00 8.64 4.30
C PHE A 52 -12.98 8.60 5.43
N ASP A 53 -11.97 9.45 5.35
CA ASP A 53 -10.95 9.70 6.37
C ASP A 53 -11.51 10.16 7.72
N GLU A 54 -12.73 10.69 7.74
CA GLU A 54 -13.43 11.20 8.93
C GLU A 54 -14.67 10.37 9.34
N ILE A 55 -15.11 9.43 8.50
CA ILE A 55 -16.33 8.63 8.75
C ILE A 55 -16.04 7.47 9.72
N ASN A 56 -14.84 6.89 9.71
CA ASN A 56 -14.47 5.73 10.53
C ASN A 56 -13.19 5.98 11.33
N CYS A 57 -13.36 6.81 12.35
CA CYS A 57 -12.45 6.99 13.48
C CYS A 57 -12.77 5.98 14.59
#